data_AF-A0A8E0VQ03-F1
#
_entry.id   AF-A0A8E0VQ03-F1
#
_cell.length_a   1.000
_cell.length_b   1.000
_cell.length_c   1.000
_cell.angle_alpha   90.00
_cell.angle_beta   90.00
_cell.angle_gamma   90.00
#
_symmetry.space_group_name_H-M   'P 1'
#
loop_
_entity.id
_entity.type
_entity.pdbx_description
1 polymer ?
#
loop_
_entity_poly.entity_id
_entity_poly.type
_entity_poly.pdbx_seq_one_letter_code
_entity_poly.pdbx_strand_id
1 'polypeptide(L)'
;MKIKLDKDYMVNELGLPESSILEEITDTSRWSIHYRIVFSYQGRFFETFYSKGATENQYESPWEFEEQVDCYEVELKEVKVRKWIRKESK
;
A
#
# COMPACT_ATOMS: atom_id res chain seq x y z
N MET A 1 -4.55 -14.93 5.86
CA MET A 1 -3.84 -15.88 4.96
C MET A 1 -2.77 -15.11 4.19
N LYS A 2 -1.67 -15.75 3.77
CA LYS A 2 -0.62 -15.09 2.97
C LYS A 2 -0.54 -15.75 1.60
N ILE A 3 -0.50 -14.94 0.55
CA ILE A 3 -0.24 -15.37 -0.83
C ILE A 3 0.96 -14.63 -1.40
N LYS A 4 1.57 -15.21 -2.43
CA LYS A 4 2.58 -14.53 -3.25
C LYS A 4 2.02 -14.32 -4.64
N LEU A 5 2.15 -13.11 -5.14
CA LEU A 5 1.79 -12.76 -6.52
C LEU A 5 3.04 -12.28 -7.24
N ASP A 6 3.11 -12.59 -8.53
CA ASP A 6 4.17 -12.09 -9.40
C ASP A 6 4.00 -10.58 -9.62
N LYS A 7 5.11 -9.83 -9.62
CA LYS A 7 5.08 -8.38 -9.79
C LYS A 7 4.44 -7.99 -11.12
N ASP A 8 4.89 -8.58 -12.22
CA ASP A 8 4.41 -8.23 -13.55
C ASP A 8 2.92 -8.55 -13.70
N TYR A 9 2.44 -9.63 -13.09
CA TYR A 9 1.01 -9.90 -12.99
C TYR A 9 0.27 -8.80 -12.20
N MET A 10 0.79 -8.39 -11.05
CA MET A 10 0.16 -7.33 -10.23
C MET A 10 0.09 -5.99 -10.95
N VAL A 11 1.17 -5.60 -11.64
CA VAL A 11 1.23 -4.31 -12.33
C VAL A 11 0.43 -4.34 -13.62
N ASN A 12 0.65 -5.33 -14.48
CA ASN A 12 0.09 -5.33 -15.83
C ASN A 12 -1.34 -5.88 -15.91
N GLU A 13 -1.65 -6.93 -15.15
CA GLU A 13 -2.96 -7.58 -15.22
C GLU A 13 -3.94 -7.03 -14.18
N LEU A 14 -3.46 -6.74 -12.96
CA LEU A 14 -4.31 -6.17 -11.90
C LEU A 14 -4.30 -4.64 -11.89
N GLY A 15 -3.37 -3.98 -12.58
CA GLY A 15 -3.26 -2.51 -12.62
C GLY A 15 -2.82 -1.89 -11.29
N LEU A 16 -2.12 -2.65 -10.44
CA LEU A 16 -1.68 -2.19 -9.12
C LEU A 16 -0.36 -1.40 -9.22
N PRO A 17 -0.16 -0.36 -8.40
CA PRO A 17 -1.02 0.08 -7.28
C PRO A 17 -2.19 1.01 -7.67
N GLU A 18 -2.28 1.48 -8.91
CA GLU A 18 -3.26 2.49 -9.34
C GLU A 18 -4.73 2.06 -9.17
N SER A 19 -5.02 0.77 -9.34
CA SER A 19 -6.36 0.19 -9.18
C SER A 19 -6.73 -0.15 -7.73
N SER A 20 -5.87 0.17 -6.75
CA SER A 20 -6.11 -0.16 -5.35
C SER A 20 -7.33 0.57 -4.77
N ILE A 21 -8.02 -0.10 -3.84
CA ILE A 21 -9.21 0.41 -3.16
C ILE A 21 -8.81 1.41 -2.07
N LEU A 22 -7.66 1.17 -1.45
CA LEU A 22 -7.05 2.04 -0.46
C LEU A 22 -5.56 2.12 -0.76
N GLU A 23 -5.03 3.32 -0.68
CA GLU A 23 -3.61 3.62 -0.69
C GLU A 23 -3.34 4.63 0.42
N GLU A 24 -2.41 4.31 1.32
CA GLU A 24 -2.01 5.21 2.39
C GLU A 24 -0.51 5.16 2.63
N ILE A 25 0.06 6.31 2.98
CA ILE A 25 1.47 6.40 3.36
C ILE A 25 1.61 5.81 4.76
N THR A 26 2.48 4.81 4.89
CA THR A 26 2.81 4.20 6.19
C THR A 26 4.08 4.76 6.78
N ASP A 27 5.04 5.13 5.93
CA ASP A 27 6.33 5.66 6.36
C ASP A 27 7.01 6.46 5.23
N THR A 28 8.08 7.17 5.58
CA THR A 28 8.92 7.88 4.63
C THR A 28 10.39 7.69 4.98
N SER A 29 11.20 7.33 4.01
CA SER A 29 12.66 7.34 4.12
C SER A 29 13.24 8.61 3.49
N ARG A 30 14.58 8.70 3.46
CA ARG A 30 15.26 9.82 2.76
C ARG A 30 14.98 9.83 1.26
N TRP A 31 14.77 8.65 0.66
CA TRP A 31 14.71 8.48 -0.80
C TRP A 31 13.35 8.01 -1.29
N SER A 32 12.53 7.46 -0.40
CA SER A 32 11.31 6.74 -0.77
C SER A 32 10.15 7.09 0.16
N ILE A 33 8.94 7.07 -0.38
CA ILE A 33 7.69 7.06 0.39
C ILE A 33 7.18 5.62 0.38
N HIS A 34 6.82 5.11 1.55
CA HIS A 34 6.33 3.76 1.73
C HIS A 34 4.80 3.77 1.83
N TYR A 35 4.16 2.95 1.02
CA TYR A 35 2.73 2.86 0.89
C TYR A 35 2.23 1.49 1.33
N ARG A 36 1.05 1.48 1.95
CA ARG A 36 0.20 0.31 2.09
C ARG A 36 -0.95 0.45 1.11
N ILE A 37 -1.21 -0.62 0.37
CA ILE A 37 -2.38 -0.72 -0.49
C ILE A 37 -3.30 -1.86 -0.07
N VAL A 38 -4.60 -1.71 -0.33
CA VAL A 38 -5.59 -2.78 -0.22
C VAL A 38 -6.29 -2.94 -1.57
N PHE A 39 -6.42 -4.17 -2.04
CA PHE A 39 -7.04 -4.50 -3.33
C PHE A 39 -7.89 -5.76 -3.22
N SER A 40 -8.83 -5.93 -4.16
CA SER A 40 -9.64 -7.14 -4.26
C SER A 40 -8.99 -8.14 -5.20
N TYR A 41 -8.93 -9.41 -4.81
CA TYR A 41 -8.42 -10.49 -5.64
C TYR A 41 -9.24 -11.77 -5.36
N GLN A 42 -9.78 -12.37 -6.42
CA GLN A 42 -10.58 -13.60 -6.34
C GLN A 42 -11.72 -13.55 -5.28
N GLY A 43 -12.40 -12.40 -5.16
CA GLY A 43 -13.52 -12.22 -4.22
C GLY A 43 -13.13 -12.02 -2.76
N ARG A 44 -11.83 -11.87 -2.45
CA ARG A 44 -11.29 -11.54 -1.13
C ARG A 44 -10.49 -10.24 -1.20
N PHE A 45 -10.15 -9.69 -0.05
CA PHE A 45 -9.32 -8.49 0.05
C PHE A 45 -7.93 -8.82 0.55
N PHE A 46 -6.93 -8.19 -0.04
CA PHE A 46 -5.54 -8.36 0.32
C PHE A 46 -4.87 -7.01 0.48
N GLU A 47 -3.90 -6.95 1.38
CA GLU A 47 -2.98 -5.84 1.51
C GLU A 47 -1.57 -6.23 1.08
N THR A 48 -0.83 -5.25 0.60
CA THR A 48 0.61 -5.34 0.40
C THR A 48 1.23 -3.95 0.54
N PHE A 49 2.56 -3.89 0.44
CA PHE A 49 3.35 -2.69 0.63
C PHE A 49 4.25 -2.48 -0.58
N TYR A 50 4.46 -1.22 -0.94
CA TYR A 50 5.40 -0.83 -1.98
C TYR A 50 6.06 0.50 -1.62
N SER A 51 7.16 0.83 -2.28
CA SER A 51 7.80 2.14 -2.19
C SER A 51 7.85 2.83 -3.54
N LYS A 52 7.84 4.17 -3.49
CA LYS A 52 8.04 5.04 -4.65
C LYS A 52 9.01 6.14 -4.28
N GLY A 53 9.73 6.62 -5.29
CA GLY A 53 10.57 7.81 -5.20
C GLY A 53 9.94 8.97 -4.44
N ALA A 54 10.64 9.48 -3.42
CA ALA A 54 10.16 10.61 -2.62
C ALA A 54 10.19 11.95 -3.38
N THR A 55 10.96 12.05 -4.46
CA THR A 55 11.05 13.23 -5.32
C THR A 55 11.17 12.81 -6.78
N GLU A 56 10.90 13.73 -7.71
CA GLU A 56 10.97 13.47 -9.16
C GLU A 56 12.36 12.99 -9.64
N ASN A 57 13.44 13.37 -8.94
CA ASN A 57 14.81 12.97 -9.27
C ASN A 57 15.23 11.63 -8.64
N GLN A 58 14.38 11.02 -7.83
CA GLN A 58 14.64 9.73 -7.17
C GLN A 58 13.67 8.72 -7.75
N TYR A 59 13.93 8.26 -8.97
CA TYR A 59 13.03 7.31 -9.63
C TYR A 59 13.12 5.95 -8.95
N GLU A 60 12.00 5.49 -8.42
CA GLU A 60 11.79 4.14 -7.88
C GLU A 60 10.35 3.75 -8.20
N SER A 61 10.18 2.59 -8.83
CA SER A 61 8.87 2.04 -9.21
C SER A 61 8.33 1.08 -8.16
N PRO A 62 7.00 0.89 -8.08
CA PRO A 62 6.40 -0.11 -7.19
C PRO A 62 7.02 -1.49 -7.40
N TRP A 63 7.50 -2.09 -6.31
CA TRP A 63 8.11 -3.42 -6.29
C TRP A 63 9.30 -3.61 -7.24
N GLU A 64 10.07 -2.55 -7.53
CA GLU A 64 11.14 -2.58 -8.55
C GLU A 64 12.14 -3.71 -8.34
N PHE A 65 12.43 -4.07 -7.09
CA PHE A 65 13.45 -5.05 -6.72
C PHE A 65 12.88 -6.42 -6.36
N GLU A 66 11.56 -6.59 -6.44
CA GLU A 66 10.86 -7.83 -6.12
C GLU A 66 10.32 -8.52 -7.38
N GLU A 67 10.58 -9.82 -7.51
CA GLU A 67 9.90 -10.64 -8.53
C GLU A 67 8.52 -11.11 -8.04
N GLN A 68 8.43 -11.41 -6.74
CA GLN A 68 7.20 -11.85 -6.09
C GLN A 68 6.92 -11.01 -4.86
N VAL A 69 5.66 -10.63 -4.71
CA VAL A 69 5.19 -9.75 -3.65
C VAL A 69 4.31 -10.52 -2.68
N ASP A 70 4.62 -10.38 -1.40
CA ASP A 70 3.82 -10.93 -0.32
C ASP A 70 2.53 -10.11 -0.14
N CYS A 71 1.39 -10.80 -0.20
CA CYS A 71 0.07 -10.21 -0.02
C CYS A 71 -0.66 -10.90 1.14
N TYR A 72 -1.22 -10.11 2.05
CA TYR A 72 -1.87 -10.58 3.26
C TYR A 72 -3.37 -10.36 3.17
N GLU A 73 -4.15 -11.42 3.37
CA GLU A 73 -5.61 -11.32 3.37
C GLU A 73 -6.08 -10.44 4.54
N VAL A 74 -6.98 -9.50 4.24
CA VAL A 74 -7.52 -8.53 5.20
C VAL A 74 -9.05 -8.53 5.14
N GLU A 75 -9.65 -8.01 6.21
CA GLU A 75 -11.09 -7.81 6.30
C GLU A 75 -11.38 -6.39 6.81
N LEU A 76 -12.49 -5.82 6.35
CA LEU A 76 -12.93 -4.50 6.81
C LEU A 76 -13.63 -4.64 8.16
N LYS A 77 -13.13 -3.92 9.17
CA LYS A 77 -13.73 -3.86 10.51
C LYS A 77 -13.85 -2.43 10.99
N GLU A 78 -14.95 -2.14 11.68
CA GLU A 78 -15.08 -0.87 12.41
C GLU A 78 -14.13 -0.88 13.62
N VAL A 79 -13.29 0.16 13.73
CA VAL A 79 -12.36 0.34 14.84
C VAL A 79 -12.63 1.69 15.50
N LYS A 80 -12.84 1.69 16.84
CA LYS A 80 -13.01 2.91 17.62
C LYS A 80 -11.65 3.40 18.13
N VAL A 81 -11.26 4.62 17.77
CA VAL A 81 -9.98 5.23 18.18
C VAL A 81 -10.23 6.52 18.97
N ARG A 82 -9.59 6.64 20.14
CA ARG A 82 -9.51 7.91 20.88
C ARG A 82 -8.30 8.70 20.39
N LYS A 83 -8.48 9.96 19.99
CA LYS A 83 -7.39 10.86 19.55
C LYS A 83 -7.41 12.14 20.37
N TRP A 84 -6.22 12.66 20.71
CA TRP A 84 -6.08 13.98 21.28
C TRP A 84 -6.25 15.04 20.18
N ILE A 85 -7.03 16.09 20.46
CA ILE A 85 -7.28 17.21 19.55
C ILE A 85 -6.83 18.53 20.19
N ARG A 86 -6.42 19.50 19.36
CA ARG A 86 -6.01 20.82 19.84
C ARG A 86 -7.22 21.53 20.45
N LYS A 87 -7.06 22.05 21.68
CA LYS A 87 -8.09 22.85 22.33
C LYS A 87 -8.11 24.23 21.68
N GLU A 88 -9.27 24.66 21.19
CA GLU A 88 -9.45 26.04 20.72
C GLU A 88 -9.30 26.99 21.92
N SER A 89 -8.40 27.97 21.81
CA SER A 89 -8.33 29.09 22.75
C SER A 89 -9.24 30.21 22.23
N LYS A 90 -10.14 30.70 23.09
CA LYS A 90 -10.96 31.89 22.82
C LYS A 90 -10.15 33.17 22.93
#